data_AF-A0A7V8TU48-F1
#
_entry.id   AF-A0A7V8TU48-F1
#
_cell.length_a   1.000
_cell.length_b   1.000
_cell.length_c   1.000
_cell.angle_alpha   90.00
_cell.angle_beta   90.00
_cell.angle_gamma   90.00
#
_symmetry.space_group_name_H-M   'P 1'
#
loop_
_entity.id
_entity.type
_entity.pdbx_description
1 polymer ?
#
loop_
_entity_poly.entity_id
_entity_poly.type
_entity_poly.pdbx_seq_one_letter_code
_entity_poly.pdbx_strand_id
1 'polypeptide(L)'
;MDWNHTVALATLIIAFCALLDWLVSRSEEERAKARLAEWFIKLDDYDFRAATRGFHQLFNLVFSAIYGARVRSCRFLVASAMSSYFAIGVVATLFLASGQFGEEGIANDVFGAMIGMSLFVNVWVDIASLIETRWVLRQAEGRSIVGLTGLLGLDILFSAAVYVVPLYLLLSLGEGTWVPIGELARDLISWSESTEPHIQVMFISSFFTSAMFYLFMMSVLLGWILGLAKSRLLVVIEKLESSNHLFKSFGGLLAAFLGVAKGIHEFL
;
A
#
# COMPACT_ATOMS: atom_id res chain seq x y z
N MET A 1 4.40 -9.02 16.84
CA MET A 1 5.01 -8.74 15.53
C MET A 1 6.50 -8.46 15.74
N ASP A 2 7.38 -9.31 15.22
CA ASP A 2 8.85 -9.24 15.43
C ASP A 2 9.50 -8.03 14.72
N TRP A 3 10.68 -7.56 15.17
CA TRP A 3 11.40 -6.38 14.65
C TRP A 3 11.63 -6.46 13.15
N ASN A 4 11.91 -7.66 12.66
CA ASN A 4 12.08 -7.94 11.24
C ASN A 4 10.86 -7.55 10.40
N HIS A 5 9.65 -7.82 10.90
CA HIS A 5 8.40 -7.48 10.20
C HIS A 5 8.15 -5.97 10.20
N THR A 6 8.51 -5.27 11.27
CA THR A 6 8.36 -3.80 11.37
C THR A 6 9.34 -3.09 10.45
N VAL A 7 10.59 -3.57 10.38
CA VAL A 7 11.61 -3.06 9.45
C VAL A 7 11.20 -3.33 8.01
N ALA A 8 10.69 -4.53 7.70
CA ALA A 8 10.17 -4.85 6.38
C ALA A 8 9.02 -3.91 5.96
N LEU A 9 8.04 -3.69 6.85
CA LEU A 9 6.92 -2.78 6.60
C LEU A 9 7.40 -1.33 6.41
N ALA A 10 8.30 -0.84 7.26
CA ALA A 10 8.89 0.49 7.12
C ALA A 10 9.66 0.64 5.79
N THR A 11 10.40 -0.39 5.39
CA THR A 11 11.14 -0.41 4.12
C THR A 11 10.20 -0.37 2.93
N LEU A 12 9.10 -1.13 2.97
CA LEU A 12 8.06 -1.11 1.93
C LEU A 12 7.41 0.27 1.80
N ILE A 13 7.08 0.91 2.94
CA ILE A 13 6.53 2.27 2.96
C ILE A 13 7.50 3.27 2.33
N ILE A 14 8.78 3.24 2.72
CA ILE A 14 9.80 4.13 2.19
C ILE A 14 10.02 3.89 0.69
N ALA A 15 10.11 2.63 0.27
CA ALA A 15 10.29 2.26 -1.14
C ALA A 15 9.11 2.74 -1.98
N PHE A 16 7.88 2.58 -1.50
CA PHE A 16 6.69 3.08 -2.17
C PHE A 16 6.69 4.61 -2.25
N CYS A 17 6.99 5.30 -1.15
CA CYS A 17 7.13 6.76 -1.15
C CYS A 17 8.22 7.27 -2.12
N ALA A 18 9.33 6.54 -2.25
CA ALA A 18 10.36 6.85 -3.22
C ALA A 18 9.88 6.64 -4.67
N LEU A 19 9.05 5.63 -4.91
CA LEU A 19 8.38 5.42 -6.20
C LEU A 19 7.41 6.57 -6.51
N LEU A 20 6.64 7.04 -5.52
CA LEU A 20 5.73 8.18 -5.67
C LEU A 20 6.49 9.45 -6.09
N ASP A 21 7.62 9.76 -5.45
CA ASP A 21 8.47 10.89 -5.83
C ASP A 21 9.01 10.80 -7.27
N TRP A 22 9.16 9.59 -7.80
CA TRP A 22 9.60 9.38 -9.19
C TRP A 22 8.45 9.47 -10.21
N LEU A 23 7.27 8.97 -9.85
CA LEU A 23 6.09 8.92 -10.73
C LEU A 23 5.32 10.24 -10.79
N VAL A 24 5.35 11.04 -9.72
CA VAL A 24 4.61 12.30 -9.63
C VAL A 24 5.46 13.45 -10.20
N SER A 25 4.89 14.24 -11.09
CA SER A 25 5.61 15.40 -11.64
C SER A 25 5.83 16.48 -10.57
N ARG A 26 6.90 17.26 -10.68
CA ARG A 26 7.13 18.42 -9.77
C ARG A 26 5.92 19.35 -9.67
N SER A 27 5.20 19.56 -10.78
CA SER A 27 4.00 20.40 -10.79
C SER A 27 2.84 19.85 -9.95
N GLU A 28 2.76 18.53 -9.81
CA GLU A 28 1.76 17.85 -9.01
C GLU A 28 2.20 17.80 -7.54
N GLU A 29 3.50 17.63 -7.28
CA GLU A 29 4.09 17.74 -5.95
C GLU A 29 3.88 19.14 -5.35
N GLU A 30 4.17 20.20 -6.10
CA GLU A 30 3.93 21.58 -5.66
C GLU A 30 2.44 21.85 -5.39
N ARG A 31 1.55 21.32 -6.25
CA ARG A 31 0.10 21.39 -6.01
C ARG A 31 -0.33 20.63 -4.75
N ALA A 32 0.29 19.50 -4.47
CA ALA A 32 0.07 18.72 -3.26
C ALA A 32 0.54 19.47 -2.00
N LYS A 33 1.75 20.07 -2.04
CA LYS A 33 2.29 20.93 -0.96
C LYS A 33 1.38 22.11 -0.66
N ALA A 34 1.02 22.88 -1.69
CA ALA A 34 0.16 24.04 -1.55
C ALA A 34 -1.21 23.69 -0.93
N ARG A 35 -1.81 22.56 -1.34
CA ARG A 35 -3.09 22.09 -0.78
C ARG A 35 -2.97 21.63 0.66
N LEU A 36 -1.90 20.90 1.01
CA LEU A 36 -1.62 20.52 2.39
C LEU A 36 -1.49 21.77 3.26
N ALA A 37 -0.66 22.74 2.84
CA ALA A 37 -0.46 23.99 3.56
C ALA A 37 -1.77 24.79 3.72
N GLU A 38 -2.54 24.95 2.64
CA GLU A 38 -3.83 25.65 2.67
C GLU A 38 -4.84 24.98 3.62
N TRP A 39 -4.92 23.65 3.58
CA TRP A 39 -5.77 22.88 4.48
C TRP A 39 -5.36 23.08 5.94
N PHE A 40 -4.07 23.03 6.24
CA PHE A 40 -3.55 23.22 7.60
C PHE A 40 -3.85 24.61 8.17
N ILE A 41 -3.70 25.67 7.37
CA ILE A 41 -4.00 27.05 7.79
C ILE A 41 -5.47 27.21 8.17
N LYS A 42 -6.37 26.45 7.52
CA LYS A 42 -7.82 26.51 7.72
C LYS A 42 -8.31 25.61 8.87
N LEU A 43 -7.43 24.85 9.53
CA LEU A 43 -7.82 23.97 10.64
C LEU A 43 -7.77 24.70 11.99
N ASP A 44 -8.91 25.27 12.38
CA ASP A 44 -9.07 25.82 13.72
C ASP A 44 -9.40 24.73 14.76
N ASP A 45 -10.26 23.77 14.39
CA ASP A 45 -10.65 22.61 15.21
C ASP A 45 -10.23 21.28 14.56
N TYR A 46 -9.41 20.52 15.29
CA TYR A 46 -8.87 19.25 14.84
C TYR A 46 -9.84 18.09 15.09
N ASP A 47 -10.85 17.96 14.22
CA ASP A 47 -11.71 16.77 14.14
C ASP A 47 -11.12 15.74 13.16
N PHE A 48 -11.24 14.46 13.49
CA PHE A 48 -10.86 13.34 12.65
C PHE A 48 -11.48 13.44 11.25
N ARG A 49 -12.76 13.86 11.14
CA ARG A 49 -13.41 14.03 9.83
C ARG A 49 -12.81 15.14 8.98
N ALA A 50 -12.22 16.16 9.60
CA ALA A 50 -11.51 17.23 8.91
C ALA A 50 -10.16 16.71 8.38
N ALA A 51 -9.44 15.92 9.17
CA ALA A 51 -8.25 15.18 8.73
C ALA A 51 -8.55 14.26 7.54
N THR A 52 -9.63 13.47 7.62
CA THR A 52 -10.03 12.59 6.52
C THR A 52 -10.31 13.36 5.23
N ARG A 53 -10.99 14.51 5.29
CA ARG A 53 -11.25 15.36 4.11
C ARG A 53 -9.97 15.96 3.52
N GLY A 54 -9.06 16.46 4.36
CA GLY A 54 -7.80 17.04 3.91
C GLY A 54 -6.93 16.04 3.16
N PHE A 55 -6.68 14.88 3.76
CA PHE A 55 -5.89 13.83 3.13
C PHE A 55 -6.62 13.18 1.94
N HIS A 56 -7.95 13.09 1.95
CA HIS A 56 -8.69 12.50 0.84
C HIS A 56 -8.41 13.24 -0.48
N GLN A 57 -8.43 14.56 -0.46
CA GLN A 57 -8.18 15.36 -1.66
C GLN A 57 -6.74 15.23 -2.16
N LEU A 58 -5.77 15.21 -1.24
CA LEU A 58 -4.36 14.97 -1.54
C LEU A 58 -4.16 13.60 -2.19
N PHE A 59 -4.64 12.53 -1.54
CA PHE A 59 -4.45 11.16 -2.02
C PHE A 59 -5.20 10.90 -3.32
N ASN A 60 -6.37 11.50 -3.56
CA ASN A 60 -7.03 11.43 -4.86
C ASN A 60 -6.25 12.14 -5.97
N LEU A 61 -5.62 13.27 -5.68
CA LEU A 61 -4.77 13.98 -6.63
C LEU A 61 -3.57 13.13 -7.00
N VAL A 62 -2.86 12.60 -6.01
CA VAL A 62 -1.68 11.73 -6.19
C VAL A 62 -2.06 10.44 -6.92
N PHE A 63 -3.14 9.79 -6.51
CA PHE A 63 -3.63 8.58 -7.15
C PHE A 63 -4.01 8.83 -8.63
N SER A 64 -4.67 9.95 -8.91
CA SER A 64 -5.04 10.32 -10.28
C SER A 64 -3.86 10.78 -11.13
N ALA A 65 -2.83 11.37 -10.51
CA ALA A 65 -1.56 11.68 -11.17
C ALA A 65 -0.85 10.38 -11.59
N ILE A 66 -0.74 9.41 -10.70
CA ILE A 66 0.01 8.17 -10.99
C ILE A 66 -0.76 7.28 -11.96
N TYR A 67 -1.97 6.90 -11.58
CA TYR A 67 -2.76 5.89 -12.30
C TYR A 67 -3.69 6.49 -13.36
N GLY A 68 -3.71 7.82 -13.51
CA GLY A 68 -4.59 8.53 -14.44
C GLY A 68 -6.03 8.66 -13.93
N ALA A 69 -6.73 9.73 -14.31
CA ALA A 69 -8.07 10.04 -13.81
C ALA A 69 -9.17 9.02 -14.19
N ARG A 70 -8.94 8.21 -15.24
CA ARG A 70 -9.90 7.20 -15.74
C ARG A 70 -9.32 5.79 -15.59
N VAL A 71 -10.14 4.90 -15.04
CA VAL A 71 -9.82 3.47 -14.79
C VAL A 71 -9.46 2.69 -16.06
N ARG A 72 -9.94 3.12 -17.24
CA ARG A 72 -9.68 2.45 -18.52
C ARG A 72 -8.67 3.18 -19.42
N SER A 73 -7.80 3.99 -18.83
CA SER A 73 -6.76 4.68 -19.62
C SER A 73 -5.54 3.78 -19.82
N CYS A 74 -4.84 3.94 -20.94
CA CYS A 74 -3.57 3.23 -21.17
C CYS A 74 -2.55 3.54 -20.05
N ARG A 75 -2.54 4.79 -19.55
CA ARG A 75 -1.77 5.20 -18.37
C ARG A 75 -2.07 4.35 -17.14
N PHE A 76 -3.35 4.04 -16.88
CA PHE A 76 -3.76 3.20 -15.76
C PHE A 76 -3.17 1.79 -15.86
N LEU A 77 -3.26 1.16 -17.04
CA LEU A 77 -2.71 -0.18 -17.28
C LEU A 77 -1.18 -0.21 -17.14
N VAL A 78 -0.49 0.77 -17.72
CA VAL A 78 0.98 0.87 -17.65
C VAL A 78 1.44 1.12 -16.20
N ALA A 79 0.80 2.06 -15.50
CA ALA A 79 1.12 2.35 -14.10
C ALA A 79 0.85 1.14 -13.19
N SER A 80 -0.25 0.41 -13.43
CA SER A 80 -0.56 -0.84 -12.73
C SER A 80 0.50 -1.90 -12.95
N ALA A 81 0.92 -2.12 -14.20
CA ALA A 81 1.98 -3.10 -14.47
C ALA A 81 3.30 -2.68 -13.80
N MET A 82 3.67 -1.40 -13.88
CA MET A 82 4.88 -0.88 -13.24
C MET A 82 4.83 -1.01 -11.72
N SER A 83 3.68 -0.76 -11.08
CA SER A 83 3.52 -0.99 -9.65
C SER A 83 3.67 -2.46 -9.29
N SER A 84 3.08 -3.39 -10.07
CA SER A 84 3.25 -4.83 -9.86
C SER A 84 4.72 -5.25 -9.93
N TYR A 85 5.44 -4.82 -10.98
CA TYR A 85 6.85 -5.15 -11.17
C TYR A 85 7.72 -4.60 -10.05
N PHE A 86 7.47 -3.36 -9.64
CA PHE A 86 8.19 -2.75 -8.53
C PHE A 86 7.90 -3.46 -7.20
N ALA A 87 6.63 -3.77 -6.92
CA ALA A 87 6.21 -4.49 -5.72
C ALA A 87 6.90 -5.85 -5.62
N ILE A 88 6.82 -6.65 -6.70
CA ILE A 88 7.48 -7.96 -6.78
C ILE A 88 8.99 -7.80 -6.59
N GLY A 89 9.62 -6.82 -7.27
CA GLY A 89 11.06 -6.59 -7.18
C GLY A 89 11.52 -6.26 -5.75
N VAL A 90 10.79 -5.37 -5.05
CA VAL A 90 11.10 -5.01 -3.66
C VAL A 90 10.93 -6.21 -2.74
N VAL A 91 9.80 -6.93 -2.84
CA VAL A 91 9.54 -8.08 -1.96
C VAL A 91 10.52 -9.22 -2.25
N ALA A 92 10.80 -9.53 -3.51
CA ALA A 92 11.82 -10.51 -3.89
C ALA A 92 13.20 -10.13 -3.34
N THR A 93 13.58 -8.85 -3.41
CA THR A 93 14.86 -8.37 -2.85
C THR A 93 14.92 -8.54 -1.34
N LEU A 94 13.82 -8.25 -0.62
CA LEU A 94 13.73 -8.45 0.82
C LEU A 94 13.90 -9.93 1.20
N PHE A 95 13.28 -10.83 0.45
CA PHE A 95 13.36 -12.27 0.67
C PHE A 95 14.74 -12.86 0.29
N LEU A 96 15.39 -12.31 -0.73
CA LEU A 96 16.78 -12.65 -1.07
C LEU A 96 17.73 -12.19 0.04
N ALA A 97 17.56 -10.96 0.52
CA ALA A 97 18.36 -10.40 1.60
C ALA A 97 18.17 -11.13 2.94
N SER A 98 16.99 -11.71 3.19
CA SER A 98 16.71 -12.52 4.37
C SER A 98 17.19 -13.97 4.27
N GLY A 99 17.75 -14.38 3.12
CA GLY A 99 18.22 -15.74 2.88
C GLY A 99 17.10 -16.78 2.78
N GLN A 100 15.85 -16.37 2.56
CA GLN A 100 14.71 -17.29 2.49
C GLN A 100 14.59 -18.01 1.14
N PHE A 101 15.12 -17.41 0.07
CA PHE A 101 15.40 -18.15 -1.16
C PHE A 101 16.70 -18.93 -0.96
N GLY A 102 16.62 -20.22 -0.61
CA GLY A 102 17.79 -21.10 -0.53
C GLY A 102 18.58 -21.17 -1.85
N GLU A 103 19.79 -21.74 -1.83
CA GLU A 103 20.73 -21.78 -2.96
C GLU A 103 20.15 -22.43 -4.25
N GLU A 104 19.10 -23.24 -4.14
CA GLU A 104 18.47 -23.95 -5.27
C GLU A 104 17.26 -23.22 -5.90
N GLY A 105 16.75 -22.15 -5.26
CA GLY A 105 15.43 -21.56 -5.58
C GLY A 105 15.36 -20.72 -6.87
N ILE A 106 16.50 -20.34 -7.45
CA ILE A 106 16.55 -19.37 -8.56
C ILE A 106 16.73 -20.06 -9.93
N ALA A 107 17.14 -21.34 -9.96
CA ALA A 107 17.72 -21.97 -11.16
C ALA A 107 16.80 -22.90 -11.97
N ASN A 108 15.55 -23.16 -11.55
CA ASN A 108 14.67 -24.10 -12.28
C ASN A 108 13.76 -23.40 -13.29
N ASP A 109 13.58 -23.98 -14.48
CA ASP A 109 12.65 -23.52 -15.52
C ASP A 109 11.19 -23.38 -15.02
N VAL A 110 10.84 -24.12 -13.96
CA VAL A 110 9.56 -24.01 -13.22
C VAL A 110 9.43 -22.64 -12.55
N PHE A 111 10.52 -22.08 -12.01
CA PHE A 111 10.55 -20.75 -11.40
C PHE A 111 10.28 -19.67 -12.45
N GLY A 112 10.83 -19.79 -13.66
CA GLY A 112 10.58 -18.85 -14.76
C GLY A 112 9.13 -18.89 -15.27
N ALA A 113 8.57 -20.10 -15.44
CA ALA A 113 7.18 -20.27 -15.86
C ALA A 113 6.18 -19.83 -14.77
N MET A 114 6.45 -20.14 -13.50
CA MET A 114 5.65 -19.67 -12.37
C MET A 114 5.75 -18.16 -12.24
N ILE A 115 6.94 -17.54 -12.34
CA ILE A 115 7.08 -16.07 -12.33
C ILE A 115 6.30 -15.43 -13.48
N GLY A 116 6.35 -15.99 -14.69
CA GLY A 116 5.61 -15.45 -15.84
C GLY A 116 4.09 -15.48 -15.65
N MET A 117 3.54 -16.61 -15.19
CA MET A 117 2.11 -16.71 -14.89
C MET A 117 1.72 -15.88 -13.66
N SER A 118 2.54 -15.88 -12.61
CA SER A 118 2.35 -15.08 -11.42
C SER A 118 2.36 -13.58 -11.73
N LEU A 119 3.26 -13.11 -12.59
CA LEU A 119 3.28 -11.73 -13.08
C LEU A 119 1.98 -11.39 -13.81
N PHE A 120 1.51 -12.27 -14.69
CA PHE A 120 0.26 -12.06 -15.40
C PHE A 120 -0.94 -11.96 -14.45
N VAL A 121 -1.04 -12.88 -13.48
CA VAL A 121 -2.08 -12.83 -12.44
C VAL A 121 -1.96 -11.55 -11.61
N ASN A 122 -0.75 -11.15 -11.21
CA ASN A 122 -0.55 -9.96 -10.38
C ASN A 122 -1.00 -8.70 -11.07
N VAL A 123 -0.79 -8.56 -12.38
CA VAL A 123 -1.25 -7.37 -13.12
C VAL A 123 -2.78 -7.27 -13.08
N TRP A 124 -3.50 -8.39 -13.21
CA TRP A 124 -4.97 -8.39 -13.11
C TRP A 124 -5.47 -8.14 -11.69
N VAL A 125 -4.83 -8.76 -10.71
CA VAL A 125 -5.08 -8.53 -9.28
C VAL A 125 -4.84 -7.07 -8.93
N ASP A 126 -3.75 -6.47 -9.43
CA ASP A 126 -3.42 -5.07 -9.22
C ASP A 126 -4.44 -4.13 -9.87
N ILE A 127 -4.89 -4.42 -11.09
CA ILE A 127 -5.95 -3.64 -11.73
C ILE A 127 -7.21 -3.62 -10.86
N ALA A 128 -7.61 -4.78 -10.35
CA ALA A 128 -8.77 -4.89 -9.47
C ALA A 128 -8.54 -4.17 -8.12
N SER A 129 -7.37 -4.34 -7.50
CA SER A 129 -6.96 -3.65 -6.27
C SER A 129 -6.91 -2.13 -6.45
N LEU A 130 -6.47 -1.61 -7.60
CA LEU A 130 -6.46 -0.17 -7.89
C LEU A 130 -7.87 0.38 -8.09
N ILE A 131 -8.76 -0.38 -8.73
CA ILE A 131 -10.18 -0.01 -8.87
C ILE A 131 -10.84 0.06 -7.49
N GLU A 132 -10.59 -0.95 -6.68
CA GLU A 132 -11.04 -1.04 -5.29
C GLU A 132 -10.49 0.13 -4.47
N THR A 133 -9.18 0.33 -4.44
CA THR A 133 -8.51 1.43 -3.74
C THR A 133 -9.12 2.78 -4.12
N ARG A 134 -9.38 3.02 -5.42
CA ARG A 134 -10.05 4.25 -5.89
C ARG A 134 -11.49 4.35 -5.37
N TRP A 135 -12.22 3.25 -5.31
CA TRP A 135 -13.57 3.22 -4.74
C TRP A 135 -13.53 3.49 -3.23
N VAL A 136 -12.65 2.82 -2.49
CA VAL A 136 -12.46 2.99 -1.05
C VAL A 136 -12.06 4.43 -0.71
N LEU A 137 -11.09 5.01 -1.43
CA LEU A 137 -10.68 6.40 -1.25
C LEU A 137 -11.88 7.34 -1.43
N ARG A 138 -12.68 7.18 -2.49
CA ARG A 138 -13.90 8.01 -2.69
C ARG A 138 -14.91 7.87 -1.56
N GLN A 139 -15.04 6.67 -0.99
CA GLN A 139 -15.93 6.43 0.15
C GLN A 139 -15.37 6.96 1.46
N ALA A 140 -14.06 7.17 1.55
CA ALA A 140 -13.37 7.61 2.75
C ALA A 140 -13.65 9.07 3.11
N GLU A 141 -14.07 9.91 2.15
CA GLU A 141 -14.23 11.36 2.36
C GLU A 141 -15.08 11.72 3.58
N GLY A 142 -14.47 12.37 4.58
CA GLY A 142 -15.17 12.85 5.78
C GLY A 142 -15.73 11.76 6.69
N ARG A 143 -15.35 10.50 6.49
CA ARG A 143 -15.76 9.39 7.36
C ARG A 143 -15.18 9.54 8.77
N SER A 144 -15.92 9.03 9.75
CA SER A 144 -15.44 8.85 11.12
C SER A 144 -14.40 7.74 11.18
N ILE A 145 -13.68 7.64 12.31
CA ILE A 145 -12.70 6.57 12.54
C ILE A 145 -13.33 5.19 12.38
N VAL A 146 -14.52 4.96 12.94
CA VAL A 146 -15.26 3.69 12.78
C VAL A 146 -15.57 3.39 11.31
N GLY A 147 -15.97 4.43 10.55
CA GLY A 147 -16.24 4.28 9.12
C GLY A 147 -14.98 3.95 8.32
N LEU A 148 -13.84 4.58 8.63
CA LEU A 148 -12.56 4.28 8.00
C LEU A 148 -12.03 2.90 8.39
N THR A 149 -12.15 2.49 9.66
CA THR A 149 -11.78 1.13 10.09
C THR A 149 -12.64 0.08 9.41
N GLY A 150 -13.94 0.35 9.23
CA GLY A 150 -14.82 -0.53 8.46
C GLY A 150 -14.41 -0.63 6.99
N LEU A 151 -14.03 0.49 6.36
CA LEU A 151 -13.49 0.50 5.00
C LEU A 151 -12.15 -0.25 4.91
N LEU A 152 -11.29 -0.17 5.92
CA LEU A 152 -10.07 -0.96 6.01
C LEU A 152 -10.33 -2.45 6.12
N GLY A 153 -11.30 -2.86 6.93
CA GLY A 153 -11.72 -4.27 7.00
C GLY A 153 -12.23 -4.76 5.65
N LEU A 154 -13.04 -3.95 4.95
CA LEU A 154 -13.51 -4.29 3.60
C LEU A 154 -12.36 -4.36 2.59
N ASP A 155 -11.42 -3.42 2.64
CA ASP A 155 -10.26 -3.38 1.74
C ASP A 155 -9.38 -4.63 1.87
N ILE A 156 -9.12 -5.06 3.11
CA ILE A 156 -8.37 -6.30 3.38
C ILE A 156 -9.13 -7.53 2.85
N LEU A 157 -10.45 -7.60 3.08
CA LEU A 157 -11.27 -8.72 2.62
C LEU A 157 -11.36 -8.80 1.09
N PHE A 158 -11.54 -7.66 0.43
CA PHE A 158 -11.59 -7.58 -1.03
C PHE A 158 -10.22 -7.85 -1.65
N SER A 159 -9.14 -7.27 -1.14
CA SER A 159 -7.78 -7.56 -1.59
C SER A 159 -7.46 -9.05 -1.47
N ALA A 160 -7.85 -9.70 -0.37
CA ALA A 160 -7.71 -11.16 -0.21
C ALA A 160 -8.55 -11.93 -1.25
N ALA A 161 -9.83 -11.56 -1.44
CA ALA A 161 -10.69 -12.23 -2.42
C ALA A 161 -10.19 -12.06 -3.86
N VAL A 162 -9.70 -10.87 -4.21
CA VAL A 162 -9.17 -10.53 -5.54
C VAL A 162 -7.89 -11.31 -5.83
N TYR A 163 -7.06 -11.62 -4.83
CA TYR A 163 -5.88 -12.45 -5.02
C TYR A 163 -6.23 -13.93 -5.20
N VAL A 164 -7.14 -14.42 -4.36
CA VAL A 164 -7.36 -15.85 -4.21
C VAL A 164 -8.26 -16.40 -5.30
N VAL A 165 -9.29 -15.66 -5.69
CA VAL A 165 -10.23 -16.10 -6.74
C VAL A 165 -9.51 -16.39 -8.07
N PRO A 166 -8.66 -15.51 -8.64
CA PRO A 166 -7.94 -15.79 -9.87
C PRO A 166 -6.95 -16.94 -9.74
N LEU A 167 -6.23 -17.04 -8.63
CA LEU A 167 -5.26 -18.11 -8.40
C LEU A 167 -5.95 -19.48 -8.37
N TYR A 168 -7.08 -19.60 -7.66
CA TYR A 168 -7.89 -20.82 -7.66
C TYR A 168 -8.51 -21.13 -9.02
N LEU A 169 -9.01 -20.11 -9.72
CA LEU A 169 -9.58 -20.31 -11.05
C LEU A 169 -8.50 -20.87 -12.01
N LEU A 170 -7.26 -20.44 -11.84
CA LEU A 170 -6.12 -20.91 -12.62
C LEU A 170 -5.70 -22.35 -12.23
N LEU A 171 -5.68 -22.68 -10.94
CA LEU A 171 -5.42 -24.04 -10.44
C LEU A 171 -6.53 -25.02 -10.86
N SER A 172 -7.80 -24.64 -10.73
CA SER A 172 -8.96 -25.44 -11.15
C SER A 172 -9.01 -25.67 -12.67
N LEU A 173 -8.53 -24.72 -13.47
CA LEU A 173 -8.39 -24.91 -14.93
C LEU A 173 -7.24 -25.86 -15.29
N GLY A 174 -6.18 -25.92 -14.47
CA GLY A 174 -5.04 -26.82 -14.65
C GLY A 174 -5.33 -28.26 -14.21
N GLU A 175 -6.08 -28.44 -13.13
CA GLU A 175 -6.34 -29.76 -12.51
C GLU A 175 -7.73 -30.33 -12.85
N GLY A 176 -8.63 -29.53 -13.42
CA GLY A 176 -9.97 -29.97 -13.83
C GLY A 176 -10.95 -30.19 -12.66
N THR A 177 -10.58 -29.78 -11.44
CA THR A 177 -11.35 -29.97 -10.21
C THR A 177 -11.79 -28.61 -9.64
N TRP A 178 -13.07 -28.51 -9.28
CA TRP A 178 -13.63 -27.34 -8.61
C TRP A 178 -13.34 -27.40 -7.12
N VAL A 179 -12.56 -26.45 -6.60
CA VAL A 179 -12.26 -26.37 -5.16
C VAL A 179 -13.34 -25.55 -4.44
N PRO A 180 -13.91 -26.03 -3.31
CA PRO A 180 -14.93 -25.29 -2.57
C PRO A 180 -14.43 -24.00 -1.91
N ILE A 181 -15.27 -22.97 -1.86
CA ILE A 181 -14.98 -21.66 -1.23
C ILE A 181 -14.62 -21.79 0.27
N GLY A 182 -15.01 -22.86 0.95
CA GLY A 182 -14.63 -23.10 2.35
C GLY A 182 -13.16 -23.45 2.56
N GLU A 183 -12.50 -24.03 1.55
CA GLU A 183 -11.06 -24.32 1.56
C GLU A 183 -10.25 -23.04 1.29
N LEU A 184 -10.85 -22.09 0.56
CA LEU A 184 -10.31 -20.77 0.23
C LEU A 184 -9.80 -19.97 1.45
N ALA A 185 -10.57 -19.96 2.54
CA ALA A 185 -10.21 -19.22 3.75
C ALA A 185 -9.10 -19.93 4.55
N ARG A 186 -9.05 -21.26 4.47
CA ARG A 186 -8.02 -22.07 5.13
C ARG A 186 -6.70 -21.96 4.36
N ASP A 187 -6.77 -21.95 3.04
CA ASP A 187 -5.61 -21.82 2.17
C ASP A 187 -5.02 -20.41 2.21
N LEU A 188 -5.84 -19.36 2.32
CA LEU A 188 -5.40 -17.98 2.59
C LEU A 188 -4.49 -17.87 3.83
N ILE A 189 -4.89 -18.51 4.92
CA ILE A 189 -4.11 -18.53 6.16
C ILE A 189 -2.86 -19.39 5.96
N SER A 190 -2.99 -20.54 5.29
CA SER A 190 -1.84 -21.39 4.98
C SER A 190 -0.82 -20.72 4.05
N TRP A 191 -1.25 -19.80 3.18
CA TRP A 191 -0.39 -19.08 2.23
C TRP A 191 0.31 -17.90 2.87
N SER A 192 -0.33 -17.21 3.83
CA SER A 192 0.36 -16.23 4.65
C SER A 192 1.37 -16.87 5.61
N GLU A 193 1.15 -18.15 5.96
CA GLU A 193 2.05 -18.98 6.77
C GLU A 193 2.94 -19.93 5.93
N SER A 194 2.86 -19.85 4.60
CA SER A 194 3.48 -20.82 3.68
C SER A 194 4.99 -20.80 3.77
N THR A 195 5.67 -21.94 3.79
CA THR A 195 7.13 -22.00 3.71
C THR A 195 7.68 -21.74 2.30
N GLU A 196 6.81 -21.51 1.30
CA GLU A 196 7.20 -21.27 -0.09
C GLU A 196 7.39 -19.77 -0.36
N PRO A 197 8.63 -19.28 -0.55
CA PRO A 197 8.93 -17.85 -0.64
C PRO A 197 8.23 -17.15 -1.81
N HIS A 198 8.01 -17.87 -2.92
CA HIS A 198 7.42 -17.31 -4.12
C HIS A 198 5.92 -17.00 -3.94
N ILE A 199 5.17 -17.85 -3.23
CA ILE A 199 3.75 -17.58 -2.91
C ILE A 199 3.64 -16.38 -1.98
N GLN A 200 4.53 -16.27 -0.98
CA GLN A 200 4.56 -15.13 -0.07
C GLN A 200 4.93 -13.82 -0.77
N VAL A 201 5.92 -13.84 -1.67
CA VAL A 201 6.31 -12.67 -2.48
C VAL A 201 5.11 -12.15 -3.27
N MET A 202 4.38 -13.05 -3.91
CA MET A 202 3.20 -12.69 -4.70
C MET A 202 2.09 -12.13 -3.81
N PHE A 203 1.74 -12.83 -2.73
CA PHE A 203 0.73 -12.38 -1.78
C PHE A 203 1.03 -10.97 -1.23
N ILE A 204 2.24 -10.76 -0.71
CA ILE A 204 2.66 -9.46 -0.16
C ILE A 204 2.71 -8.38 -1.24
N SER A 205 3.15 -8.72 -2.46
CA SER A 205 3.19 -7.76 -3.57
C SER A 205 1.80 -7.26 -3.97
N SER A 206 0.75 -8.07 -3.82
CA SER A 206 -0.63 -7.64 -4.10
C SER A 206 -1.15 -6.65 -3.05
N PHE A 207 -0.73 -6.77 -1.77
CA PHE A 207 -1.03 -5.76 -0.74
C PHE A 207 -0.28 -4.45 -0.95
N PHE A 208 0.86 -4.49 -1.64
CA PHE A 208 1.61 -3.29 -1.99
C PHE A 208 0.80 -2.36 -2.90
N THR A 209 -0.11 -2.90 -3.71
CA THR A 209 -0.97 -2.10 -4.61
C THR A 209 -2.05 -1.33 -3.84
N SER A 210 -2.51 -1.89 -2.71
CA SER A 210 -3.36 -1.21 -1.73
C SER A 210 -2.58 -0.25 -0.80
N ALA A 211 -1.24 -0.14 -0.95
CA ALA A 211 -0.41 0.71 -0.08
C ALA A 211 -0.80 2.20 -0.12
N MET A 212 -1.36 2.70 -1.23
CA MET A 212 -1.91 4.07 -1.27
C MET A 212 -3.01 4.29 -0.24
N PHE A 213 -3.89 3.30 -0.05
CA PHE A 213 -4.95 3.40 0.94
C PHE A 213 -4.40 3.27 2.37
N TYR A 214 -3.42 2.40 2.60
CA TYR A 214 -2.76 2.29 3.91
C TYR A 214 -2.00 3.57 4.27
N LEU A 215 -1.28 4.15 3.31
CA LEU A 215 -0.64 5.46 3.49
C LEU A 215 -1.67 6.53 3.78
N PHE A 216 -2.81 6.55 3.08
CA PHE A 216 -3.91 7.47 3.39
C PHE A 216 -4.39 7.31 4.84
N MET A 217 -4.67 6.08 5.27
CA MET A 217 -5.12 5.78 6.63
C MET A 217 -4.10 6.24 7.68
N MET A 218 -2.83 5.90 7.48
CA MET A 218 -1.75 6.32 8.37
C MET A 218 -1.59 7.84 8.39
N SER A 219 -1.74 8.51 7.24
CA SER A 219 -1.68 9.97 7.14
C SER A 219 -2.80 10.65 7.90
N VAL A 220 -4.04 10.14 7.78
CA VAL A 220 -5.20 10.66 8.51
C VAL A 220 -5.01 10.51 10.01
N LEU A 221 -4.57 9.33 10.47
CA LEU A 221 -4.30 9.08 11.88
C LEU A 221 -3.18 9.99 12.40
N LEU A 222 -2.08 10.08 11.67
CA LEU A 222 -0.94 10.92 12.02
C LEU A 222 -1.34 12.40 12.06
N GLY A 223 -2.05 12.89 11.06
CA GLY A 223 -2.50 14.27 11.01
C GLY A 223 -3.49 14.58 12.13
N TRP A 224 -4.38 13.65 12.48
CA TRP A 224 -5.25 13.77 13.64
C TRP A 224 -4.44 13.84 14.94
N ILE A 225 -3.49 12.92 15.16
CA ILE A 225 -2.65 12.89 16.37
C ILE A 225 -1.80 14.15 16.50
N LEU A 226 -1.12 14.55 15.42
CA LEU A 226 -0.30 15.76 15.43
C LEU A 226 -1.16 17.02 15.54
N GLY A 227 -2.39 16.99 15.05
CA GLY A 227 -3.37 18.05 15.23
C GLY A 227 -3.78 18.29 16.67
N LEU A 228 -3.87 17.22 17.47
CA LEU A 228 -4.00 17.33 18.92
C LEU A 228 -2.77 18.03 19.56
N ALA A 229 -1.61 18.00 18.89
CA ALA A 229 -0.37 18.64 19.28
C ALA A 229 -0.04 19.88 18.41
N LYS A 230 -1.03 20.77 18.23
CA LYS A 230 -1.09 21.95 17.32
C LYS A 230 0.25 22.70 17.10
N SER A 231 1.10 22.86 18.11
CA SER A 231 2.40 23.56 18.01
C SER A 231 3.52 22.76 17.32
N ARG A 232 3.52 21.42 17.43
CA ARG A 232 4.58 20.56 16.85
C ARG A 232 4.32 20.20 15.40
N LEU A 233 3.05 20.25 15.00
CA LEU A 233 2.60 20.02 13.63
C LEU A 233 3.17 21.05 12.65
N LEU A 234 3.25 22.34 13.04
CA LEU A 234 3.80 23.41 12.22
C LEU A 234 5.26 23.16 11.82
N VAL A 235 6.10 22.71 12.74
CA VAL A 235 7.51 22.40 12.46
C VAL A 235 7.65 21.22 11.49
N VAL A 236 6.75 20.23 11.60
CA VAL A 236 6.71 19.10 10.66
C VAL A 236 6.29 19.57 9.27
N ILE A 237 5.29 20.46 9.19
CA ILE A 237 4.81 21.02 7.92
C ILE A 237 5.89 21.88 7.26
N GLU A 238 6.53 22.79 7.98
CA GLU A 238 7.62 23.62 7.44
C GLU A 238 8.75 22.75 6.87
N LYS A 239 9.08 21.65 7.55
CA LYS A 239 10.05 20.67 7.04
C LYS A 239 9.57 19.90 5.82
N LEU A 240 8.27 19.59 5.72
CA LEU A 240 7.69 18.93 4.55
C LEU A 240 7.60 19.88 3.35
N GLU A 241 7.27 21.15 3.58
CA GLU A 241 7.18 22.20 2.57
C GLU A 241 8.56 22.55 2.00
N SER A 242 9.59 22.64 2.85
CA SER A 242 10.98 22.86 2.44
C SER A 242 11.68 21.64 1.84
N SER A 243 11.04 20.46 1.85
CA SER A 243 11.62 19.26 1.27
C SER A 243 11.55 19.26 -0.25
N ASN A 244 12.67 18.89 -0.89
CA ASN A 244 12.73 18.62 -2.33
C ASN A 244 12.10 17.28 -2.73
N HIS A 245 11.68 16.48 -1.75
CA HIS A 245 11.18 15.12 -1.91
C HIS A 245 10.04 14.86 -0.92
N LEU A 246 8.85 15.40 -1.24
CA LEU A 246 7.69 15.36 -0.35
C LEU A 246 7.34 13.95 0.14
N PHE A 247 7.23 12.99 -0.77
CA PHE A 247 6.75 11.66 -0.41
C PHE A 247 7.79 10.88 0.39
N LYS A 248 9.09 10.97 0.05
CA LYS A 248 10.15 10.36 0.87
C LYS A 248 10.19 10.93 2.29
N SER A 249 10.09 12.25 2.44
CA SER A 249 10.04 12.87 3.77
C SER A 249 8.84 12.39 4.58
N PHE A 250 7.70 12.22 3.92
CA PHE A 250 6.49 11.70 4.53
C PHE A 250 6.61 10.22 4.92
N GLY A 251 7.15 9.37 4.04
CA GLY A 251 7.40 7.95 4.29
C GLY A 251 8.40 7.73 5.44
N GLY A 252 9.45 8.54 5.52
CA GLY A 252 10.40 8.51 6.64
C GLY A 252 9.74 8.87 7.98
N LEU A 253 8.82 9.84 7.97
CA LEU A 253 8.10 10.23 9.17
C LEU A 253 7.11 9.15 9.64
N LEU A 254 6.41 8.49 8.71
CA LEU A 254 5.59 7.32 9.01
C LEU A 254 6.40 6.15 9.56
N ALA A 255 7.55 5.85 8.95
CA ALA A 255 8.47 4.81 9.42
C ALA A 255 8.97 5.09 10.85
N ALA A 256 9.31 6.36 11.16
CA ALA A 256 9.70 6.76 12.50
C ALA A 256 8.56 6.57 13.51
N PHE A 257 7.33 6.91 13.14
CA PHE A 257 6.15 6.68 14.00
C PHE A 257 5.91 5.19 14.28
N LEU A 258 6.06 4.34 13.27
CA LEU A 258 5.95 2.88 13.43
C LEU A 258 7.02 2.33 14.39
N GLY A 259 8.27 2.81 14.28
CA GLY A 259 9.35 2.44 15.18
C GLY A 259 9.07 2.85 16.64
N VAL A 260 8.58 4.08 16.85
CA VAL A 260 8.21 4.57 18.19
C VAL A 260 7.03 3.78 18.78
N ALA A 261 5.97 3.56 17.99
CA ALA A 261 4.79 2.82 18.44
C ALA A 261 5.14 1.40 18.88
N LYS A 262 6.03 0.74 18.15
CA LYS A 262 6.56 -0.57 18.53
C LYS A 262 7.38 -0.52 19.82
N GLY A 263 8.30 0.43 19.95
CA GLY A 263 9.12 0.59 21.16
C GLY A 263 8.26 0.81 22.42
N ILE A 264 7.13 1.52 22.29
CA ILE A 264 6.17 1.69 23.39
C ILE A 264 5.48 0.37 23.74
N HIS A 265 5.05 -0.41 22.74
CA HIS A 265 4.44 -1.73 22.99
C HIS A 265 5.41 -2.67 23.72
N GLU A 266 6.68 -2.70 23.35
CA GLU A 266 7.67 -3.58 24.00
C GLU A 266 8.00 -3.16 25.44
N PHE A 267 7.69 -1.93 25.82
CA PHE A 267 7.92 -1.40 27.16
C PHE A 267 6.73 -1.63 28.12
N LEU A 268 5.54 -1.94 27.60
CA LEU A 268 4.31 -2.21 28.34
C LEU A 268 4.09 -3.72 28.55
#